data_AF-A0A4U8TB75-F1
#
_entry.id   AF-A0A4U8TB75-F1
#
_cell.length_a   1.000
_cell.length_b   1.000
_cell.length_c   1.000
_cell.angle_alpha   90.00
_cell.angle_beta   90.00
_cell.angle_gamma   90.00
#
_symmetry.space_group_name_H-M   'P 1'
#
loop_
_entity.id
_entity.type
_entity.pdbx_description
1 polymer ?
#
loop_
_entity_poly.entity_id
_entity_poly.type
_entity_poly.pdbx_seq_one_letter_code
_entity_poly.pdbx_strand_id
1 'polypeptide(L)'
;MKNKDFIIKFKDNAELAMASYGYFDRLQWNIEANNNIQIKKRMEKFRTQYAKLHNLDIKKDKDIIQNTEVTLLDILNVEYNNVLGGDFTPTQAKRFFSRYDLLIHQPNTESGFSATLFGEKRKQRNTESKEISYTAEYGYINYTLAIRGTEPLNMGDIGADTISH
;
A
#
# COMPACT_ATOMS: atom_id res chain seq x y z
N MET A 1 -2.67 -10.23 -31.97
CA MET A 1 -2.11 -9.20 -31.05
C MET A 1 -3.12 -8.63 -30.05
N LYS A 2 -4.44 -8.54 -30.32
CA LYS A 2 -5.39 -7.84 -29.43
C LYS A 2 -5.60 -8.44 -28.02
N ASN A 3 -5.60 -9.76 -27.87
CA ASN A 3 -5.99 -10.39 -26.59
C ASN A 3 -4.91 -10.31 -25.51
N LYS A 4 -3.62 -10.42 -25.88
CA LYS A 4 -2.52 -10.39 -24.90
C LYS A 4 -2.37 -9.00 -24.27
N ASP A 5 -2.41 -7.95 -25.08
CA ASP A 5 -2.30 -6.57 -24.60
C ASP A 5 -3.49 -6.19 -23.71
N PHE A 6 -4.69 -6.69 -24.04
CA PHE A 6 -5.88 -6.51 -23.24
C PHE A 6 -5.79 -7.22 -21.88
N ILE A 7 -5.33 -8.48 -21.87
CA ILE A 7 -5.11 -9.24 -20.62
C ILE A 7 -4.07 -8.55 -19.73
N ILE A 8 -2.99 -8.03 -20.32
CA ILE A 8 -1.97 -7.29 -19.57
C ILE A 8 -2.56 -6.02 -18.95
N LYS A 9 -3.31 -5.22 -19.71
CA LYS A 9 -3.98 -4.03 -19.18
C LYS A 9 -4.98 -4.36 -18.07
N PHE A 10 -5.77 -5.41 -18.23
CA PHE A 10 -6.70 -5.85 -17.19
C PHE A 10 -5.98 -6.24 -15.91
N LYS A 11 -4.89 -7.00 -16.02
CA LYS A 11 -4.07 -7.40 -14.88
C LYS A 11 -3.42 -6.19 -14.21
N ASP A 12 -2.85 -5.27 -14.98
CA ASP A 12 -2.22 -4.06 -14.44
C ASP A 12 -3.24 -3.16 -13.72
N ASN A 13 -4.44 -2.98 -14.29
CA ASN A 13 -5.53 -2.23 -13.66
C ASN A 13 -6.04 -2.94 -12.39
N ALA A 14 -6.12 -4.27 -12.40
CA ALA A 14 -6.49 -5.05 -11.23
C ALA A 14 -5.43 -4.96 -10.12
N GLU A 15 -4.13 -4.95 -10.46
CA GLU A 15 -3.05 -4.73 -9.50
C GLU A 15 -3.08 -3.31 -8.93
N LEU A 16 -3.38 -2.28 -9.74
CA LEU A 16 -3.58 -0.90 -9.26
C LEU A 16 -4.79 -0.79 -8.32
N ALA A 17 -5.89 -1.45 -8.66
CA ALA A 17 -7.06 -1.53 -7.79
C ALA A 17 -6.73 -2.27 -6.50
N MET A 18 -6.11 -3.45 -6.57
CA MET A 18 -5.67 -4.25 -5.41
C MET A 18 -4.66 -3.50 -4.54
N ALA A 19 -3.77 -2.71 -5.14
CA ALA A 19 -2.92 -1.79 -4.41
C ALA A 19 -3.77 -0.75 -3.69
N SER A 20 -4.74 -0.11 -4.35
CA SER A 20 -5.64 0.82 -3.66
C SER A 20 -6.53 0.16 -2.58
N TYR A 21 -6.75 -1.16 -2.64
CA TYR A 21 -7.33 -1.97 -1.55
C TYR A 21 -6.34 -2.19 -0.40
N GLY A 22 -5.04 -2.18 -0.70
CA GLY A 22 -3.98 -2.25 0.29
C GLY A 22 -4.24 -1.24 1.39
N TYR A 23 -4.13 -1.71 2.63
CA TYR A 23 -4.34 -0.92 3.83
C TYR A 23 -3.22 0.12 3.98
N PHE A 24 -3.15 1.11 3.09
CA PHE A 24 -2.19 2.20 3.17
C PHE A 24 -2.57 3.23 4.25
N ASP A 25 -3.80 3.16 4.75
CA ASP A 25 -4.23 3.78 6.01
C ASP A 25 -3.33 3.35 7.19
N ARG A 26 -2.68 2.17 7.11
CA ARG A 26 -1.70 1.71 8.09
C ARG A 26 -0.46 2.60 8.18
N LEU A 27 -0.13 3.38 7.14
CA LEU A 27 0.93 4.40 7.22
C LEU A 27 0.56 5.51 8.21
N GLN A 28 -0.73 5.84 8.33
CA GLN A 28 -1.21 6.86 9.26
C GLN A 28 -1.11 6.40 10.71
N TRP A 29 -1.01 5.10 10.97
CA TRP A 29 -0.83 4.57 12.33
C TRP A 29 0.41 5.11 13.03
N ASN A 30 1.46 5.46 12.29
CA ASN A 30 2.66 6.09 12.85
C ASN A 30 2.33 7.39 13.61
N ILE A 31 1.31 8.12 13.13
CA ILE A 31 0.84 9.36 13.73
C ILE A 31 -0.30 9.07 14.73
N GLU A 32 -1.27 8.24 14.33
CA GLU A 32 -2.49 7.99 15.10
C GLU A 32 -2.28 7.17 16.38
N ALA A 33 -1.20 6.39 16.48
CA ALA A 33 -0.90 5.58 17.66
C ALA A 33 -0.77 6.40 18.95
N ASN A 34 -0.49 7.70 18.85
CA ASN A 34 -0.42 8.61 20.00
C ASN A 34 -1.80 8.94 20.57
N ASN A 35 -2.84 8.93 19.73
CA ASN A 35 -4.19 9.40 20.08
C ASN A 35 -5.24 8.30 20.10
N ASN A 36 -4.93 7.10 19.56
CA ASN A 36 -5.85 5.98 19.48
C ASN A 36 -5.26 4.72 20.13
N ILE A 37 -5.87 4.28 21.24
CA ILE A 37 -5.42 3.12 22.04
C ILE A 37 -5.43 1.82 21.22
N GLN A 38 -6.40 1.64 20.32
CA GLN A 38 -6.48 0.42 19.51
C GLN A 38 -5.34 0.38 18.48
N ILE A 39 -5.03 1.52 17.86
CA ILE A 39 -3.92 1.64 16.92
C ILE A 39 -2.59 1.44 17.65
N LYS A 40 -2.44 2.01 18.86
CA LYS A 40 -1.26 1.79 19.71
C LYS A 40 -1.00 0.30 19.94
N LYS A 41 -2.03 -0.47 20.31
CA LYS A 41 -1.91 -1.93 20.49
C LYS A 41 -1.52 -2.66 19.21
N ARG A 42 -2.01 -2.21 18.04
CA ARG A 42 -1.62 -2.79 16.75
C ARG A 42 -0.16 -2.46 16.40
N MET A 43 0.29 -1.24 16.66
CA MET A 43 1.70 -0.85 16.50
C MET A 43 2.64 -1.64 17.41
N GLU A 44 2.25 -1.92 18.65
CA GLU A 44 3.02 -2.78 19.55
C GLU A 44 3.17 -4.21 19.00
N LYS A 45 2.10 -4.77 18.41
CA LYS A 45 2.15 -6.07 17.72
C LYS A 45 3.09 -6.03 16.51
N PHE A 46 3.00 -4.97 15.69
CA PHE A 46 3.86 -4.78 14.53
C PHE A 46 5.34 -4.73 14.95
N ARG A 47 5.69 -3.89 15.92
CA ARG A 47 7.06 -3.74 16.43
C ARG A 47 7.62 -5.02 17.04
N THR A 48 6.77 -5.77 17.76
CA THR A 48 7.15 -7.09 18.30
C THR A 48 7.48 -8.07 17.17
N GLN A 49 6.69 -8.05 16.10
CA GLN A 49 6.93 -8.90 14.95
C GLN A 49 8.18 -8.46 14.16
N TYR A 50 8.37 -7.15 14.01
CA TYR A 50 9.55 -6.57 13.38
C TYR A 50 10.83 -7.02 14.09
N ALA A 51 10.86 -6.93 15.43
CA ALA A 51 11.99 -7.41 16.22
C ALA A 51 12.32 -8.89 15.94
N LYS A 52 11.31 -9.75 15.79
CA LYS A 52 11.49 -11.17 15.47
C LYS A 52 12.07 -11.38 14.07
N LEU A 53 11.54 -10.69 13.07
CA LEU A 53 11.97 -10.85 11.67
C LEU A 53 13.37 -10.29 11.43
N HIS A 54 13.76 -9.27 12.18
CA HIS A 54 15.06 -8.61 12.07
C HIS A 54 16.08 -9.10 13.13
N ASN A 55 15.76 -10.16 13.87
CA ASN A 55 16.62 -10.76 14.91
C ASN A 55 17.12 -9.75 15.97
N LEU A 56 16.25 -8.82 16.38
CA LEU A 56 16.54 -7.81 17.41
C LEU A 56 16.23 -8.34 18.81
N ASP A 57 17.04 -7.94 19.80
CA ASP A 57 16.80 -8.24 21.21
C ASP A 57 15.88 -7.18 21.81
N ILE A 58 14.72 -7.59 22.30
CA ILE A 58 13.68 -6.68 22.82
C ILE A 58 14.20 -5.78 23.97
N LYS A 59 15.18 -6.25 24.75
CA LYS A 59 15.74 -5.48 25.87
C LYS A 59 16.87 -4.57 25.41
N LYS A 60 17.77 -5.05 24.56
CA LYS A 60 18.94 -4.27 24.12
C LYS A 60 18.59 -3.26 23.04
N ASP A 61 17.70 -3.62 22.12
CA ASP A 61 17.33 -2.82 20.95
C ASP A 61 15.99 -2.10 21.15
N LYS A 62 15.58 -1.91 22.41
CA LYS A 62 14.27 -1.35 22.78
C LYS A 62 13.99 -0.02 22.08
N ASP A 63 14.96 0.88 22.00
CA ASP A 63 14.79 2.19 21.39
C ASP A 63 14.58 2.09 19.87
N ILE A 64 15.28 1.17 19.19
CA ILE A 64 15.10 0.91 17.76
C ILE A 64 13.67 0.39 17.52
N ILE A 65 13.27 -0.61 18.31
CA ILE A 65 11.95 -1.24 18.19
C ILE A 65 10.82 -0.24 18.47
N GLN A 66 10.96 0.59 19.52
CA GLN A 66 9.95 1.58 19.88
C GLN A 66 9.80 2.71 18.87
N ASN A 67 10.88 3.08 18.17
CA ASN A 67 10.86 4.11 17.14
C ASN A 67 10.61 3.54 15.73
N THR A 68 10.39 2.24 15.59
CA THR A 68 10.07 1.63 14.29
C THR A 68 8.67 2.08 13.86
N GLU A 69 8.62 2.61 12.65
CA GLU A 69 7.43 3.05 11.95
C GLU A 69 7.03 2.05 10.87
N VAL A 70 5.74 1.94 10.60
CA VAL A 70 5.23 1.17 9.45
C VAL A 70 5.65 1.89 8.19
N THR A 71 6.38 1.19 7.34
CA THR A 71 6.73 1.68 6.00
C THR A 71 5.84 1.04 4.95
N LEU A 72 5.91 1.59 3.74
CA LEU A 72 5.27 0.99 2.58
C LEU A 72 5.78 -0.45 2.36
N LEU A 73 7.07 -0.71 2.55
CA LEU A 73 7.64 -2.04 2.40
C LEU A 73 7.05 -3.04 3.41
N ASP A 74 6.73 -2.57 4.63
CA ASP A 74 6.14 -3.42 5.66
C ASP A 74 4.69 -3.81 5.35
N ILE A 75 3.88 -2.86 4.88
CA ILE A 75 2.48 -3.11 4.46
C ILE A 75 2.40 -4.19 3.37
N LEU A 76 3.49 -4.33 2.62
CA LEU A 76 3.63 -5.21 1.48
C LEU A 76 4.32 -6.53 1.80
N ASN A 77 4.85 -6.66 3.01
CA ASN A 77 5.46 -7.89 3.45
C ASN A 77 4.39 -8.83 4.03
N VAL A 78 4.22 -9.98 3.38
CA VAL A 78 3.29 -11.05 3.81
C VAL A 78 3.52 -11.47 5.26
N GLU A 79 4.75 -11.37 5.74
CA GLU A 79 5.07 -11.70 7.11
C GLU A 79 4.31 -10.78 8.08
N TYR A 80 4.10 -9.51 7.72
CA TYR A 80 3.30 -8.57 8.52
C TYR A 80 1.80 -8.59 8.20
N ASN A 81 1.30 -9.43 7.28
CA ASN A 81 -0.12 -9.44 6.89
C ASN A 81 -1.06 -9.68 8.08
N ASN A 82 -0.66 -10.50 9.05
CA ASN A 82 -1.47 -10.77 10.25
C ASN A 82 -1.66 -9.52 11.14
N VAL A 83 -0.86 -8.47 10.95
CA VAL A 83 -0.92 -7.23 11.73
C VAL A 83 -1.34 -6.03 10.89
N LEU A 84 -0.83 -5.92 9.66
CA LEU A 84 -1.05 -4.79 8.76
C LEU A 84 -2.18 -5.05 7.74
N GLY A 85 -2.44 -6.31 7.41
CA GLY A 85 -3.59 -6.72 6.60
C GLY A 85 -3.39 -6.79 5.08
N GLY A 86 -2.18 -6.76 4.53
CA GLY A 86 -1.98 -6.71 3.07
C GLY A 86 -2.55 -7.92 2.29
N ASP A 87 -3.18 -7.67 1.13
CA ASP A 87 -3.65 -8.74 0.24
C ASP A 87 -2.60 -9.16 -0.82
N PHE A 88 -1.52 -8.39 -0.97
CA PHE A 88 -0.44 -8.74 -1.89
C PHE A 88 0.49 -9.82 -1.31
N THR A 89 0.93 -10.75 -2.16
CA THR A 89 2.14 -11.53 -1.86
C THR A 89 3.38 -10.63 -1.95
N PRO A 90 4.50 -10.95 -1.27
CA PRO A 90 5.69 -10.07 -1.26
C PRO A 90 6.27 -9.88 -2.66
N THR A 91 6.21 -10.91 -3.50
CA THR A 91 6.70 -10.83 -4.88
C THR A 91 5.80 -9.97 -5.76
N GLN A 92 4.48 -10.04 -5.60
CA GLN A 92 3.56 -9.15 -6.32
C GLN A 92 3.80 -7.70 -5.91
N ALA A 93 3.91 -7.43 -4.62
CA ALA A 93 4.19 -6.09 -4.13
C ALA A 93 5.54 -5.54 -4.62
N LYS A 94 6.64 -6.31 -4.48
CA LYS A 94 7.95 -5.89 -4.99
C LYS A 94 7.90 -5.54 -6.49
N ARG A 95 7.18 -6.33 -7.29
CA ARG A 95 6.99 -6.04 -8.71
C ARG A 95 6.15 -4.77 -8.93
N PHE A 96 5.06 -4.62 -8.19
CA PHE A 96 4.21 -3.44 -8.27
C PHE A 96 4.98 -2.16 -7.94
N PHE A 97 5.65 -2.10 -6.79
CA PHE A 97 6.39 -0.92 -6.34
C PHE A 97 7.73 -0.70 -7.05
N SER A 98 8.24 -1.71 -7.78
CA SER A 98 9.28 -1.44 -8.76
C SER A 98 8.76 -0.49 -9.83
N ARG A 99 7.51 -0.66 -10.29
CA ARG A 99 6.90 0.10 -11.39
C ARG A 99 6.13 1.35 -10.95
N TYR A 100 5.51 1.35 -9.78
CA TYR A 100 4.65 2.43 -9.32
C TYR A 100 5.13 3.02 -7.99
N ASP A 101 5.05 4.33 -7.85
CA ASP A 101 5.16 5.02 -6.57
C ASP A 101 3.76 5.43 -6.09
N LEU A 102 3.51 5.28 -4.79
CA LEU A 102 2.31 5.82 -4.14
C LEU A 102 2.57 7.28 -3.81
N LEU A 103 1.84 8.19 -4.44
CA LEU A 103 2.06 9.63 -4.30
C LEU A 103 1.16 10.21 -3.22
N ILE A 104 -0.12 9.87 -3.26
CA ILE A 104 -1.14 10.35 -2.32
C ILE A 104 -2.09 9.19 -2.03
N HIS A 105 -2.43 8.99 -0.77
CA HIS A 105 -3.48 8.07 -0.35
C HIS A 105 -4.49 8.81 0.51
N GLN A 106 -5.75 8.73 0.09
CA GLN A 106 -6.91 9.08 0.88
C GLN A 106 -7.50 7.78 1.44
N PRO A 107 -7.44 7.58 2.77
CA PRO A 107 -8.12 6.47 3.44
C PRO A 107 -9.62 6.50 3.19
N ASN A 108 -10.31 5.45 3.64
CA ASN A 108 -11.75 5.37 3.49
C ASN A 108 -12.43 6.57 4.18
N THR A 109 -13.20 7.32 3.41
CA THR A 109 -13.94 8.50 3.86
C THR A 109 -15.23 8.10 4.57
N GLU A 110 -15.85 9.06 5.25
CA GLU A 110 -17.20 8.87 5.82
C GLU A 110 -18.25 8.55 4.75
N SER A 111 -18.01 9.02 3.51
CA SER A 111 -18.79 8.70 2.30
C SER A 111 -18.33 7.41 1.61
N GLY A 112 -17.65 6.52 2.33
CA GLY A 112 -17.45 5.14 1.91
C GLY A 112 -16.46 4.89 0.78
N PHE A 113 -15.71 5.89 0.32
CA PHE A 113 -14.69 5.70 -0.71
C PHE A 113 -13.27 5.96 -0.20
N SER A 114 -12.31 5.24 -0.76
CA SER A 114 -10.87 5.55 -0.67
C SER A 114 -10.31 5.84 -2.05
N ALA A 115 -9.19 6.57 -2.11
CA ALA A 115 -8.54 6.86 -3.37
C ALA A 115 -7.02 6.90 -3.21
N THR A 116 -6.30 6.38 -4.20
CA THR A 116 -4.83 6.41 -4.21
C THR A 116 -4.33 6.89 -5.56
N LEU A 117 -3.48 7.92 -5.55
CA LEU A 117 -2.78 8.42 -6.73
C LEU A 117 -1.43 7.71 -6.84
N PHE A 118 -1.21 7.03 -7.96
CA PHE A 118 0.03 6.35 -8.30
C PHE A 118 0.78 7.09 -9.41
N GLY A 119 2.10 7.16 -9.29
CA GLY A 119 3.01 7.58 -10.35
C GLY A 119 3.67 6.37 -11.00
N GLU A 120 3.50 6.19 -12.30
CA GLU A 120 4.17 5.12 -13.05
C GLU A 120 5.60 5.53 -13.41
N LYS A 121 6.56 4.75 -12.96
CA LYS A 121 7.99 4.93 -13.23
C LYS A 121 8.32 4.54 -14.66
N ARG A 122 9.33 5.18 -15.23
CA ARG A 122 9.83 4.84 -16.56
C ARG A 122 10.74 3.62 -16.48
N LYS A 123 10.51 2.61 -17.33
CA LYS A 123 11.47 1.53 -17.54
C LYS A 123 12.65 2.04 -18.37
N GLN A 124 13.85 2.05 -17.80
CA GLN A 124 15.06 2.52 -18.47
C GLN A 124 16.19 1.51 -18.30
N ARG A 125 17.16 1.58 -19.22
CA ARG A 125 18.42 0.86 -19.10
C ARG A 125 19.48 1.83 -18.61
N ASN A 126 20.12 1.54 -17.50
CA ASN A 126 21.27 2.30 -17.03
C ASN A 126 22.42 2.19 -18.06
N THR A 127 23.02 3.32 -18.40
CA THR A 127 24.05 3.39 -19.45
C THR A 127 25.33 2.66 -19.07
N GLU A 128 25.71 2.69 -17.80
CA GLU A 128 26.95 2.11 -17.26
C GLU A 128 26.74 0.64 -16.88
N SER A 129 25.85 0.36 -15.92
CA SER A 129 25.61 -0.99 -15.39
C SER A 129 24.88 -1.90 -16.39
N LYS A 130 24.29 -1.33 -17.45
CA LYS A 130 23.43 -2.01 -18.43
C LYS A 130 22.17 -2.65 -17.83
N GLU A 131 21.91 -2.42 -16.54
CA GLU A 131 20.73 -2.92 -15.82
C GLU A 131 19.46 -2.25 -16.35
N ILE A 132 18.36 -3.00 -16.44
CA ILE A 132 17.06 -2.46 -16.80
C ILE A 132 16.21 -2.39 -15.53
N SER A 133 15.85 -1.17 -15.14
CA SER A 133 15.07 -0.90 -13.94
C SER A 133 14.01 0.17 -14.22
N TYR A 134 13.11 0.36 -13.27
CA TYR A 134 12.12 1.42 -13.29
C TYR A 134 12.65 2.60 -12.46
N THR A 135 12.57 3.82 -12.99
CA THR A 135 13.05 5.04 -12.33
C THR A 135 12.04 6.18 -12.44
N ALA A 136 11.97 7.00 -11.39
CA ALA A 136 11.20 8.25 -11.33
C ALA A 136 12.10 9.49 -11.50
N GLU A 137 13.41 9.32 -11.77
CA GLU A 137 14.41 10.40 -11.88
C GLU A 137 14.01 11.51 -12.86
N TYR A 138 13.29 11.12 -13.93
CA TYR A 138 12.81 12.03 -14.97
C TYR A 138 11.31 12.32 -14.87
N GLY A 139 10.74 12.15 -13.67
CA GLY A 139 9.30 12.19 -13.42
C GLY A 139 8.59 10.88 -13.79
N TYR A 140 7.27 10.92 -13.65
CA TYR A 140 6.40 9.78 -13.93
C TYR A 140 5.91 9.81 -15.38
N ILE A 141 5.81 8.64 -16.01
CA ILE A 141 5.29 8.53 -17.38
C ILE A 141 3.76 8.58 -17.42
N ASN A 142 3.10 8.20 -16.33
CA ASN A 142 1.66 8.27 -16.16
C ASN A 142 1.32 8.54 -14.69
N TYR A 143 0.17 9.17 -14.47
CA TYR A 143 -0.46 9.29 -13.16
C TYR A 143 -1.79 8.57 -13.19
N THR A 144 -1.99 7.62 -12.27
CA THR A 144 -3.21 6.82 -12.19
C THR A 144 -3.90 7.07 -10.87
N LEU A 145 -5.12 7.60 -10.91
CA LEU A 145 -5.99 7.68 -9.74
C LEU A 145 -6.84 6.41 -9.65
N ALA A 146 -6.58 5.59 -8.65
CA ALA A 146 -7.40 4.43 -8.31
C ALA A 146 -8.42 4.85 -7.24
N ILE A 147 -9.71 4.69 -7.53
CA ILE A 147 -10.81 4.98 -6.60
C ILE A 147 -11.49 3.66 -6.25
N ARG A 148 -11.85 3.51 -4.98
CA ARG A 148 -12.55 2.35 -4.45
C ARG A 148 -13.85 2.80 -3.79
N GLY A 149 -14.96 2.16 -4.12
CA GLY A 149 -16.23 2.30 -3.40
C GLY A 149 -16.27 1.46 -2.12
N THR A 150 -17.40 1.54 -1.41
CA THR A 150 -17.61 0.98 -0.06
C THR A 150 -17.49 -0.53 0.01
N GLU A 151 -17.11 -1.02 1.19
CA GLU A 151 -17.33 -2.41 1.56
C GLU A 151 -18.84 -2.68 1.69
N PRO A 152 -19.37 -3.73 1.05
CA PRO A 152 -20.80 -4.06 1.10
C PRO A 152 -21.32 -4.37 2.53
N LEU A 153 -20.44 -4.54 3.52
CA LEU A 153 -20.77 -4.77 4.93
C LEU A 153 -20.82 -3.49 5.76
N ASN A 154 -20.41 -2.35 5.22
CA ASN A 154 -20.49 -1.05 5.88
C ASN A 154 -21.51 -0.19 5.11
N MET A 155 -22.79 -0.46 5.33
CA MET A 155 -23.96 0.10 4.63
C MET A 155 -24.22 1.60 4.93
N GLY A 156 -23.18 2.42 5.08
CA GLY A 156 -23.36 3.88 5.10
C GLY A 156 -23.83 4.42 3.75
N ASP A 157 -23.56 3.69 2.67
CA ASP A 157 -23.65 4.18 1.29
C ASP A 157 -24.96 3.85 0.55
N ILE A 158 -25.95 3.19 1.18
CA ILE A 158 -27.27 3.05 0.54
C ILE A 158 -27.98 4.42 0.37
N GLY A 159 -27.45 5.48 1.00
CA GLY A 159 -27.94 6.86 0.85
C GLY A 159 -27.54 7.57 -0.45
N ALA A 160 -26.51 7.10 -1.17
CA ALA A 160 -26.07 7.74 -2.42
C ALA A 160 -26.79 7.20 -3.66
N ASP A 161 -27.18 5.92 -3.63
CA ASP A 161 -27.90 5.26 -4.74
C ASP A 161 -29.42 5.49 -4.71
N THR A 162 -29.96 6.20 -3.71
CA THR A 162 -31.41 6.41 -3.54
C THR A 162 -31.95 7.69 -4.20
N ILE A 163 -31.15 8.44 -4.96
CA ILE A 163 -31.67 9.53 -5.79
C ILE A 163 -31.97 9.01 -7.20
N SER A 164 -33.04 8.21 -7.33
CA SER A 164 -33.71 7.96 -8.60
C SER A 164 -35.10 8.61 -8.58
N HIS A 165 -35.26 9.66 -9.39
CA HIS A 165 -36.46 10.28 -9.95
C HIS A 165 -37.83 9.87 -9.40
#